data_AF-D3H644-F1
#
_entry.id   AF-D3H644-F1
#
_cell.length_a   1.000
_cell.length_b   1.000
_cell.length_c   1.000
_cell.angle_alpha   90.00
_cell.angle_beta   90.00
_cell.angle_gamma   90.00
#
_symmetry.space_group_name_H-M   'P 1'
#
loop_
_entity.id
_entity.type
_entity.pdbx_description
1 polymer ?
#
loop_
_entity_poly.entity_id
_entity_poly.type
_entity_poly.pdbx_seq_one_letter_code
_entity_poly.pdbx_strand_id
1 'polypeptide(L)'
;MKKVLLTSAVVLAAFGAVQSVSAADDYVDYNSILASIRSDKAKADAQAVAQHIYDVQDQQLSILTPAYNLYKEKDAAYNTLSARVKEAYSNLEKLQQEKIRTADLIGDGTALVRKADELKSARTEAAQREAKFTDDVESYENEVNTAKQARVDAVKVTAAAEAAFQAALTSGDDTAIAQTRSNLALAKGRQNAAVKAEKEANEKLAKAEAELQKAVFDQARIEAALQYMDALETGNDYKITQAAYNLDKKIENAKETISTLESEVEVARTDRDNALLALENAEKRAAVEYKKVGLTYSRSILEEADAKVNAVETGWKNTDKGWIYIVTPKGDKATGWKLVDGAWYYFNAEGVMQKWWIKDGNTWYYLNGSGEMQTGWLQDGGKWYFLENTGAMKTSQWFQVKDKWYHVDASGALSVNTTVDGYTVNGNGEWV
;
A
#
# COMPACT_ATOMS: atom_id res chain seq x y z
N MET A 1 42.33 -42.78 9.58
CA MET A 1 40.99 -42.76 10.21
C MET A 1 40.84 -41.45 10.99
N LYS A 2 39.74 -40.74 10.74
CA LYS A 2 39.07 -39.82 11.67
C LYS A 2 39.75 -38.49 12.03
N LYS A 3 39.57 -37.49 11.15
CA LYS A 3 39.06 -36.12 11.40
C LYS A 3 38.61 -35.54 10.04
N VAL A 4 37.64 -36.10 9.32
CA VAL A 4 36.17 -35.88 9.45
C VAL A 4 35.81 -34.38 9.49
N LEU A 5 35.54 -33.81 8.30
CA LEU A 5 34.23 -33.23 7.92
C LEU A 5 33.73 -31.89 8.53
N LEU A 6 34.53 -30.87 8.80
CA LEU A 6 33.94 -29.54 9.16
C LEU A 6 34.28 -28.33 8.28
N THR A 7 35.34 -28.36 7.47
CA THR A 7 35.65 -27.25 6.56
C THR A 7 34.88 -27.30 5.24
N SER A 8 34.15 -28.39 4.98
CA SER A 8 33.50 -28.67 3.70
C SER A 8 32.02 -28.23 3.61
N ALA A 9 31.40 -27.75 4.69
CA ALA A 9 29.93 -27.61 4.73
C ALA A 9 29.38 -26.19 5.01
N VAL A 10 30.06 -25.33 5.78
CA VAL A 10 29.44 -24.07 6.24
C VAL A 10 29.40 -22.97 5.14
N VAL A 11 30.37 -22.96 4.22
CA VAL A 11 30.38 -22.04 3.07
C VAL A 11 29.64 -22.63 1.85
N LEU A 12 29.61 -23.96 1.70
CA LEU A 12 28.81 -24.64 0.67
C LEU A 12 27.29 -24.59 0.96
N ALA A 13 26.88 -24.51 2.24
CA ALA A 13 25.47 -24.53 2.64
C ALA A 13 24.80 -23.14 2.75
N ALA A 14 25.54 -22.04 2.53
CA ALA A 14 24.91 -20.73 2.45
C ALA A 14 24.10 -20.54 1.15
N PHE A 15 24.45 -21.17 0.02
CA PHE A 15 23.77 -20.90 -1.28
C PHE A 15 23.71 -22.09 -2.27
N GLY A 16 23.68 -23.34 -1.79
CA GLY A 16 23.59 -24.54 -2.64
C GLY A 16 22.23 -24.77 -3.35
N ALA A 17 21.28 -23.86 -3.22
CA ALA A 17 20.12 -23.75 -4.10
C ALA A 17 20.20 -22.37 -4.75
N VAL A 18 19.97 -22.30 -6.05
CA VAL A 18 19.86 -21.04 -6.81
C VAL A 18 18.95 -20.08 -6.03
N GLN A 19 19.53 -19.12 -5.31
CA GLN A 19 18.76 -18.06 -4.71
C GLN A 19 18.55 -16.99 -5.76
N SER A 20 17.29 -16.62 -5.91
CA SER A 20 16.84 -15.58 -6.83
C SER A 20 16.89 -14.23 -6.12
N VAL A 21 17.43 -13.20 -6.76
CA VAL A 21 17.60 -11.87 -6.14
C VAL A 21 16.41 -10.95 -6.47
N SER A 22 15.81 -10.33 -5.45
CA SER A 22 14.68 -9.37 -5.53
C SER A 22 15.15 -7.91 -5.42
N ALA A 23 14.38 -6.95 -5.98
CA ALA A 23 14.63 -5.50 -5.81
C ALA A 23 13.91 -4.87 -4.61
N ALA A 24 13.22 -5.67 -3.80
CA ALA A 24 12.58 -5.21 -2.59
C ALA A 24 12.83 -6.24 -1.48
N ASP A 25 13.95 -6.02 -0.79
CA ASP A 25 14.16 -6.38 0.61
C ASP A 25 14.59 -7.80 1.02
N ASP A 26 14.96 -8.70 0.10
CA ASP A 26 15.62 -9.94 0.52
C ASP A 26 17.14 -9.78 0.59
N TYR A 27 17.56 -8.95 1.56
CA TYR A 27 18.90 -9.07 2.11
C TYR A 27 18.97 -10.43 2.77
N VAL A 28 19.76 -11.35 2.22
CA VAL A 28 19.99 -12.64 2.88
C VAL A 28 20.53 -12.35 4.27
N ASP A 29 19.82 -12.79 5.32
CA ASP A 29 20.22 -12.54 6.71
C ASP A 29 21.46 -13.38 7.06
N TYR A 30 22.61 -12.92 6.56
CA TYR A 30 23.91 -13.47 6.82
C TYR A 30 24.24 -13.43 8.32
N ASN A 31 23.65 -12.53 9.09
CA ASN A 31 23.87 -12.47 10.54
C ASN A 31 23.32 -13.71 11.25
N SER A 32 22.18 -14.25 10.80
CA SER A 32 21.65 -15.53 11.28
C SER A 32 22.57 -16.71 10.98
N ILE A 33 23.23 -16.70 9.81
CA ILE A 33 24.16 -17.74 9.34
C ILE A 33 25.48 -17.65 10.14
N LEU A 34 25.98 -16.44 10.36
CA LEU A 34 27.23 -16.15 11.08
C LEU A 34 27.16 -16.52 12.57
N ALA A 35 25.97 -16.51 13.18
CA ALA A 35 25.77 -16.85 14.60
C ALA A 35 26.18 -18.29 14.96
N SER A 36 26.26 -19.19 13.97
CA SER A 36 26.63 -20.60 14.16
C SER A 36 28.14 -20.90 14.02
N ILE A 37 28.94 -19.91 13.58
CA ILE A 37 30.36 -20.10 13.24
C ILE A 37 31.24 -19.88 14.48
N ARG A 38 31.92 -20.95 14.93
CA ARG A 38 32.74 -20.95 16.17
C ARG A 38 34.20 -20.50 15.99
N SER A 39 34.67 -20.30 14.76
CA SER A 39 36.06 -19.90 14.48
C SER A 39 36.12 -18.46 14.00
N ASP A 40 36.93 -17.62 14.64
CA ASP A 40 37.04 -16.19 14.33
C ASP A 40 37.52 -15.94 12.89
N LYS A 41 38.49 -16.73 12.40
CA LYS A 41 38.96 -16.66 11.01
C LYS A 41 37.83 -17.03 10.04
N ALA A 42 37.10 -18.10 10.31
CA ALA A 42 35.98 -18.54 9.46
C ALA A 42 34.82 -17.53 9.48
N LYS A 43 34.60 -16.84 10.60
CA LYS A 43 33.61 -15.77 10.74
C LYS A 43 34.01 -14.54 9.92
N ALA A 44 35.27 -14.13 9.99
CA ALA A 44 35.80 -13.02 9.19
C ALA A 44 35.77 -13.31 7.68
N ASP A 45 36.18 -14.52 7.27
CA ASP A 45 36.14 -14.95 5.86
C ASP A 45 34.68 -15.01 5.34
N ALA A 46 33.74 -15.49 6.15
CA ALA A 46 32.31 -15.51 5.81
C ALA A 46 31.70 -14.09 5.72
N GLN A 47 32.10 -13.18 6.61
CA GLN A 47 31.68 -11.76 6.55
C GLN A 47 32.17 -11.08 5.28
N ALA A 48 33.41 -11.32 4.85
CA ALA A 48 33.96 -10.75 3.62
C ALA A 48 33.20 -11.23 2.36
N VAL A 49 32.84 -12.52 2.31
CA VAL A 49 32.03 -13.08 1.21
C VAL A 49 30.62 -12.49 1.21
N ALA A 50 29.97 -12.39 2.38
CA ALA A 50 28.65 -11.79 2.51
C ALA A 50 28.63 -10.32 2.06
N GLN A 51 29.66 -9.55 2.43
CA GLN A 51 29.80 -8.15 2.01
C GLN A 51 29.99 -8.03 0.50
N HIS A 52 30.83 -8.86 -0.11
CA HIS A 52 31.03 -8.85 -1.56
C HIS A 52 29.75 -9.17 -2.34
N ILE A 53 28.95 -10.14 -1.86
CA ILE A 53 27.65 -10.46 -2.45
C ILE A 53 26.71 -9.27 -2.33
N TYR A 54 26.65 -8.63 -1.15
CA TYR A 54 25.83 -7.44 -0.94
C TYR A 54 26.21 -6.30 -1.88
N ASP A 55 27.50 -6.00 -2.03
CA ASP A 55 27.97 -4.91 -2.90
C ASP A 55 27.56 -5.15 -4.37
N VAL A 56 27.64 -6.40 -4.84
CA VAL A 56 27.18 -6.79 -6.19
C VAL A 56 25.66 -6.62 -6.31
N GLN A 57 24.89 -7.03 -5.29
CA GLN A 57 23.44 -6.86 -5.28
C GLN A 57 23.03 -5.38 -5.29
N ASP A 58 23.57 -4.56 -4.39
CA ASP A 58 23.30 -3.13 -4.31
C ASP A 58 23.62 -2.42 -5.63
N GLN A 59 24.79 -2.72 -6.21
CA GLN A 59 25.18 -2.16 -7.49
C GLN A 59 24.21 -2.53 -8.62
N GLN A 60 23.83 -3.80 -8.75
CA GLN A 60 22.91 -4.20 -9.82
C GLN A 60 21.49 -3.66 -9.61
N LEU A 61 21.01 -3.61 -8.37
CA LEU A 61 19.70 -3.07 -8.03
C LEU A 61 19.61 -1.56 -8.29
N SER A 62 20.70 -0.83 -8.09
CA SER A 62 20.76 0.61 -8.41
C SER A 62 20.58 0.89 -9.92
N ILE A 63 20.80 -0.11 -10.78
CA ILE A 63 20.62 -0.02 -12.24
C ILE A 63 19.26 -0.58 -12.68
N LEU A 64 18.88 -1.75 -12.14
CA LEU A 64 17.63 -2.43 -12.51
C LEU A 64 16.39 -1.65 -12.08
N THR A 65 16.39 -1.09 -10.88
CA THR A 65 15.21 -0.43 -10.30
C THR A 65 14.77 0.79 -11.11
N PRO A 66 15.67 1.74 -11.48
CA PRO A 66 15.27 2.85 -12.34
C PRO A 66 14.79 2.41 -13.72
N ALA A 67 15.43 1.39 -14.33
CA ALA A 67 15.04 0.90 -15.65
C ALA A 67 13.64 0.25 -15.63
N TYR A 68 13.33 -0.53 -14.59
CA TYR A 68 12.02 -1.15 -14.41
C TYR A 68 10.93 -0.10 -14.17
N ASN A 69 11.19 0.86 -13.28
CA ASN A 69 10.25 1.94 -12.99
C ASN A 69 9.96 2.80 -14.22
N LEU A 70 11.00 3.10 -15.02
CA LEU A 70 10.84 3.84 -16.27
C LEU A 70 9.98 3.05 -17.28
N TYR A 71 10.23 1.76 -17.46
CA TYR A 71 9.40 0.93 -18.32
C TYR A 71 7.93 0.93 -17.87
N LYS A 72 7.67 0.75 -16.57
CA LYS A 72 6.32 0.78 -16.00
C LYS A 72 5.62 2.12 -16.22
N GLU A 73 6.34 3.23 -16.04
CA GLU A 73 5.83 4.58 -16.31
C GLU A 73 5.45 4.75 -17.79
N LYS A 74 6.32 4.34 -18.72
CA LYS A 74 6.05 4.48 -20.17
C LYS A 74 4.96 3.54 -20.66
N ASP A 75 4.90 2.32 -20.13
CA ASP A 75 3.82 1.37 -20.43
C ASP A 75 2.45 1.90 -19.94
N ALA A 76 2.40 2.47 -18.73
CA ALA A 76 1.21 3.12 -18.22
C ALA A 76 0.77 4.30 -19.11
N ALA A 77 1.70 5.17 -19.51
CA ALA A 77 1.41 6.30 -20.40
C ALA A 77 0.85 5.84 -21.77
N TYR A 78 1.46 4.83 -22.39
CA TYR A 78 0.99 4.24 -23.64
C TYR A 78 -0.43 3.65 -23.49
N ASN A 79 -0.68 2.90 -22.41
CA ASN A 79 -1.98 2.28 -22.16
C ASN A 79 -3.08 3.33 -21.93
N THR A 80 -2.77 4.40 -21.19
CA THR A 80 -3.70 5.53 -20.96
C THR A 80 -4.03 6.25 -22.27
N LEU A 81 -3.03 6.59 -23.11
CA LEU A 81 -3.28 7.21 -24.41
C LEU A 81 -4.08 6.30 -25.34
N SER A 82 -3.77 5.00 -25.35
CA SER A 82 -4.52 4.00 -26.13
C SER A 82 -5.98 3.90 -25.69
N ALA A 83 -6.26 4.03 -24.40
CA ALA A 83 -7.63 4.08 -23.88
C ALA A 83 -8.36 5.35 -24.34
N ARG A 84 -7.69 6.51 -24.32
CA ARG A 84 -8.23 7.79 -24.80
C ARG A 84 -8.59 7.75 -26.28
N VAL A 85 -7.77 7.11 -27.13
CA VAL A 85 -8.10 6.90 -28.56
C VAL A 85 -9.39 6.09 -28.71
N LYS A 86 -9.53 4.97 -27.98
CA LYS A 86 -10.75 4.14 -28.03
C LYS A 86 -12.00 4.92 -27.62
N GLU A 87 -11.89 5.73 -26.57
CA GLU A 87 -12.96 6.60 -26.11
C GLU A 87 -13.31 7.68 -27.15
N ALA A 88 -12.31 8.31 -27.77
CA ALA A 88 -12.52 9.30 -28.82
C ALA A 88 -13.27 8.72 -30.03
N TYR A 89 -12.92 7.50 -30.46
CA TYR A 89 -13.66 6.77 -31.48
C TYR A 89 -15.11 6.46 -31.07
N SER A 90 -15.35 6.03 -29.83
CA SER A 90 -16.71 5.82 -29.32
C SER A 90 -17.53 7.11 -29.31
N ASN A 91 -16.90 8.23 -28.95
CA ASN A 91 -17.53 9.55 -28.96
C ASN A 91 -17.85 10.03 -30.38
N LEU A 92 -16.95 9.81 -31.34
CA LEU A 92 -17.22 10.07 -32.76
C LEU A 92 -18.41 9.25 -33.26
N GLU A 93 -18.46 7.95 -32.95
CA GLU A 93 -19.57 7.08 -33.33
C GLU A 93 -20.89 7.58 -32.74
N LYS A 94 -20.92 7.96 -31.45
CA LYS A 94 -22.11 8.55 -30.82
C LYS A 94 -22.57 9.81 -31.54
N LEU A 95 -21.66 10.70 -31.95
CA LEU A 95 -22.02 11.92 -32.70
C LEU A 95 -22.59 11.59 -34.09
N GLN A 96 -22.01 10.61 -34.79
CA GLN A 96 -22.49 10.17 -36.10
C GLN A 96 -23.86 9.49 -36.00
N GLN A 97 -24.06 8.64 -34.99
CA GLN A 97 -25.36 8.00 -34.73
C GLN A 97 -26.43 9.03 -34.37
N GLU A 98 -26.09 10.05 -33.56
CA GLU A 98 -27.03 11.15 -33.29
C GLU A 98 -27.42 11.84 -34.59
N LYS A 99 -26.45 12.21 -35.46
CA LYS A 99 -26.75 12.82 -36.77
C LYS A 99 -27.73 11.99 -37.62
N ILE A 100 -27.52 10.67 -37.70
CA ILE A 100 -28.39 9.77 -38.45
C ILE A 100 -29.79 9.74 -37.85
N ARG A 101 -29.89 9.56 -36.52
CA ARG A 101 -31.17 9.49 -35.81
C ARG A 101 -31.98 10.76 -35.97
N THR A 102 -31.37 11.94 -35.88
CA THR A 102 -32.11 13.19 -36.07
C THR A 102 -32.56 13.39 -37.52
N ALA A 103 -31.81 12.90 -38.50
CA ALA A 103 -32.23 12.93 -39.90
C ALA A 103 -33.40 11.98 -40.18
N ASP A 104 -33.41 10.78 -39.58
CA ASP A 104 -34.48 9.78 -39.76
C ASP A 104 -35.83 10.22 -39.16
N LEU A 105 -35.81 11.14 -38.18
CA LEU A 105 -37.03 11.67 -37.55
C LEU A 105 -37.70 12.78 -38.37
N ILE A 106 -37.09 13.23 -39.47
CA ILE A 106 -37.67 14.24 -40.36
C ILE A 106 -38.95 13.69 -40.99
N GLY A 107 -40.08 14.36 -40.71
CA GLY A 107 -41.40 13.99 -41.24
C GLY A 107 -42.27 13.18 -40.28
N ASP A 108 -41.73 12.69 -39.16
CA ASP A 108 -42.51 12.07 -38.07
C ASP A 108 -42.50 12.95 -36.82
N GLY A 109 -43.46 13.89 -36.75
CA GLY A 109 -43.58 14.83 -35.64
C GLY A 109 -43.83 14.18 -34.27
N THR A 110 -44.46 13.00 -34.22
CA THR A 110 -44.75 12.32 -32.94
C THR A 110 -43.49 11.67 -32.39
N ALA A 111 -42.71 11.01 -33.24
CA ALA A 111 -41.42 10.44 -32.84
C ALA A 111 -40.42 11.53 -32.43
N LEU A 112 -40.45 12.68 -33.11
CA LEU A 112 -39.60 13.82 -32.82
C LEU A 112 -39.88 14.40 -31.42
N VAL A 113 -41.13 14.71 -31.08
CA VAL A 113 -41.49 15.25 -29.75
C VAL A 113 -41.07 14.29 -28.63
N ARG A 114 -41.37 12.98 -28.78
CA ARG A 114 -40.98 11.97 -27.80
C ARG A 114 -39.47 11.95 -27.57
N LYS A 115 -38.69 11.99 -28.65
CA LYS A 115 -37.23 11.97 -28.56
C LYS A 115 -36.68 13.25 -27.93
N ALA A 116 -37.33 14.40 -28.13
CA ALA A 116 -36.92 15.67 -27.52
C ALA A 116 -37.09 15.60 -26.00
N ASP A 117 -38.19 15.01 -25.52
CA ASP A 117 -38.43 14.85 -24.09
C ASP A 117 -37.48 13.84 -23.42
N GLU A 118 -37.14 12.75 -24.11
CA GLU A 118 -36.09 11.83 -23.68
C GLU A 118 -34.74 12.57 -23.52
N LEU A 119 -34.37 13.40 -24.50
CA LEU A 119 -33.11 14.16 -24.47
C LEU A 119 -33.11 15.28 -23.43
N LYS A 120 -34.25 15.94 -23.14
CA LYS A 120 -34.35 16.91 -22.03
C LYS A 120 -34.11 16.24 -20.68
N SER A 121 -34.63 15.03 -20.49
CA SER A 121 -34.40 14.23 -19.28
C SER A 121 -32.91 13.86 -19.18
N ALA A 122 -32.33 13.32 -20.26
CA ALA A 122 -30.92 12.97 -20.31
C ALA A 122 -29.98 14.17 -20.09
N ARG A 123 -30.36 15.37 -20.59
CA ARG A 123 -29.61 16.62 -20.35
C ARG A 123 -29.54 16.95 -18.86
N THR A 124 -30.64 16.74 -18.14
CA THR A 124 -30.71 17.02 -16.70
C THR A 124 -29.82 16.04 -15.93
N GLU A 125 -29.84 14.76 -16.27
CA GLU A 125 -28.95 13.75 -15.69
C GLU A 125 -27.47 14.03 -16.00
N ALA A 126 -27.16 14.42 -17.24
CA ALA A 126 -25.80 14.78 -17.64
C ALA A 126 -25.27 16.00 -16.84
N ALA A 127 -26.09 17.04 -16.67
CA ALA A 127 -25.73 18.22 -15.90
C ALA A 127 -25.50 17.91 -14.41
N GLN A 128 -26.29 17.01 -13.82
CA GLN A 128 -26.07 16.55 -12.44
C GLN A 128 -24.75 15.78 -12.31
N ARG A 129 -24.42 14.94 -13.30
CA ARG A 129 -23.14 14.22 -13.32
C ARG A 129 -21.97 15.19 -13.48
N GLU A 130 -22.08 16.16 -14.38
CA GLU A 130 -21.05 17.20 -14.57
C GLU A 130 -20.79 17.94 -13.26
N ALA A 131 -21.82 18.48 -12.61
CA ALA A 131 -21.70 19.18 -11.33
C ALA A 131 -21.04 18.30 -10.25
N LYS A 132 -21.50 17.05 -10.10
CA LYS A 132 -20.92 16.11 -9.14
C LYS A 132 -19.42 15.88 -9.40
N PHE A 133 -19.04 15.64 -10.66
CA PHE A 133 -17.64 15.35 -10.97
C PHE A 133 -16.76 16.61 -10.92
N THR A 134 -17.32 17.81 -11.13
CA THR A 134 -16.63 19.06 -10.82
C THR A 134 -16.28 19.15 -9.33
N ASP A 135 -17.25 18.89 -8.45
CA ASP A 135 -17.02 18.90 -7.00
C ASP A 135 -16.00 17.81 -6.58
N ASP A 136 -16.10 16.60 -7.16
CA ASP A 136 -15.16 15.51 -6.90
C ASP A 136 -13.73 15.89 -7.31
N VAL A 137 -13.55 16.53 -8.48
CA VAL A 137 -12.24 17.00 -8.96
C VAL A 137 -11.64 17.99 -7.99
N GLU A 138 -12.39 19.02 -7.58
CA GLU A 138 -11.90 20.03 -6.62
C GLU A 138 -11.51 19.38 -5.27
N SER A 139 -12.32 18.44 -4.78
CA SER A 139 -12.00 17.69 -3.56
C SER A 139 -10.72 16.87 -3.70
N TYR A 140 -10.56 16.13 -4.81
CA TYR A 140 -9.40 15.26 -5.01
C TYR A 140 -8.11 16.02 -5.33
N GLU A 141 -8.19 17.19 -5.97
CA GLU A 141 -7.03 18.10 -6.11
C GLU A 141 -6.48 18.50 -4.74
N ASN A 142 -7.36 18.78 -3.78
CA ASN A 142 -6.97 19.09 -2.40
C ASN A 142 -6.36 17.88 -1.69
N GLU A 143 -6.90 16.66 -1.89
CA GLU A 143 -6.29 15.42 -1.39
C GLU A 143 -4.88 15.23 -1.95
N VAL A 144 -4.68 15.41 -3.27
CA VAL A 144 -3.38 15.30 -3.93
C VAL A 144 -2.38 16.31 -3.36
N ASN A 145 -2.77 17.57 -3.21
CA ASN A 145 -1.90 18.60 -2.64
C ASN A 145 -1.46 18.26 -1.21
N THR A 146 -2.38 17.74 -0.40
CA THR A 146 -2.10 17.28 0.97
C THR A 146 -1.12 16.10 0.98
N ALA A 147 -1.36 15.09 0.13
CA ALA A 147 -0.51 13.91 0.03
C ALA A 147 0.90 14.25 -0.48
N LYS A 148 1.01 15.15 -1.46
CA LYS A 148 2.29 15.66 -1.98
C LYS A 148 3.10 16.36 -0.89
N GLN A 149 2.45 17.18 -0.06
CA GLN A 149 3.10 17.82 1.08
C GLN A 149 3.60 16.78 2.10
N ALA A 150 2.77 15.78 2.42
CA ALA A 150 3.16 14.68 3.31
C ALA A 150 4.38 13.90 2.78
N ARG A 151 4.45 13.65 1.46
CA ARG A 151 5.62 13.03 0.83
C ARG A 151 6.86 13.91 0.98
N VAL A 152 6.76 15.21 0.70
CA VAL A 152 7.88 16.15 0.85
C VAL A 152 8.43 16.12 2.28
N ASP A 153 7.55 16.11 3.27
CA ASP A 153 7.97 16.07 4.68
C ASP A 153 8.55 14.71 5.07
N ALA A 154 8.01 13.60 4.56
CA ALA A 154 8.60 12.28 4.77
C ALA A 154 9.99 12.15 4.15
N VAL A 155 10.23 12.72 2.96
CA VAL A 155 11.56 12.76 2.33
C VAL A 155 12.58 13.48 3.21
N LYS A 156 12.20 14.62 3.80
CA LYS A 156 13.07 15.37 4.73
C LYS A 156 13.41 14.53 5.97
N VAL A 157 12.42 13.84 6.54
CA VAL A 157 12.63 12.95 7.71
C VAL A 157 13.58 11.80 7.36
N THR A 158 13.41 11.16 6.20
CA THR A 158 14.34 10.11 5.75
C THR A 158 15.75 10.64 5.56
N ALA A 159 15.92 11.81 4.94
CA ALA A 159 17.24 12.42 4.75
C ALA A 159 17.94 12.70 6.08
N ALA A 160 17.21 13.20 7.09
CA ALA A 160 17.74 13.41 8.43
C ALA A 160 18.12 12.09 9.12
N ALA A 161 17.30 11.03 8.98
CA ALA A 161 17.58 9.72 9.53
C ALA A 161 18.82 9.06 8.87
N GLU A 162 18.99 9.24 7.56
CA GLU A 162 20.15 8.74 6.81
C GLU A 162 21.42 9.46 7.30
N ALA A 163 21.39 10.79 7.46
CA ALA A 163 22.50 11.55 8.02
C ALA A 163 22.88 11.09 9.44
N ALA A 164 21.90 10.80 10.30
CA ALA A 164 22.13 10.30 11.65
C ALA A 164 22.74 8.89 11.66
N PHE A 165 22.30 8.01 10.75
CA PHE A 165 22.88 6.68 10.57
C PHE A 165 24.34 6.75 10.11
N GLN A 166 24.66 7.64 9.16
CA GLN A 166 26.05 7.85 8.71
C GLN A 166 26.96 8.38 9.83
N ALA A 167 26.45 9.29 10.66
CA ALA A 167 27.18 9.76 11.83
C ALA A 167 27.46 8.63 12.84
N ALA A 168 26.48 7.74 13.07
CA ALA A 168 26.66 6.58 13.95
C ALA A 168 27.71 5.58 13.41
N LEU A 169 27.71 5.31 12.10
CA LEU A 169 28.74 4.48 11.46
C LEU A 169 30.15 5.06 11.67
N THR A 170 30.30 6.38 11.56
CA THR A 170 31.58 7.08 11.75
C THR A 170 32.06 6.99 13.21
N SER A 171 31.14 6.94 14.17
CA SER A 171 31.48 6.87 15.60
C SER A 171 31.95 5.48 16.06
N GLY A 172 31.57 4.41 15.36
CA GLY A 172 31.87 3.03 15.75
C GLY A 172 31.08 2.52 16.96
N ASP A 173 30.06 3.25 17.44
CA ASP A 173 29.19 2.81 18.54
C ASP A 173 28.10 1.86 18.02
N ASP A 174 28.25 0.56 18.32
CA ASP A 174 27.32 -0.50 17.92
C ASP A 174 25.86 -0.25 18.38
N THR A 175 25.66 0.40 19.53
CA THR A 175 24.32 0.71 20.05
C THR A 175 23.68 1.84 19.24
N ALA A 176 24.46 2.90 18.97
CA ALA A 176 24.01 4.01 18.14
C ALA A 176 23.72 3.55 16.70
N ILE A 177 24.54 2.66 16.14
CA ILE A 177 24.34 2.07 14.81
C ILE A 177 23.04 1.26 14.77
N ALA A 178 22.78 0.41 15.76
CA ALA A 178 21.56 -0.37 15.82
C ALA A 178 20.30 0.50 15.91
N GLN A 179 20.32 1.54 16.75
CA GLN A 179 19.18 2.45 16.94
C GLN A 179 18.91 3.30 15.70
N THR A 180 19.95 3.91 15.13
CA THR A 180 19.81 4.76 13.93
C THR A 180 19.41 3.95 12.70
N ARG A 181 19.87 2.69 12.57
CA ARG A 181 19.39 1.76 11.54
C ARG A 181 17.89 1.50 11.65
N SER A 182 17.37 1.27 12.85
CA SER A 182 15.94 1.06 13.09
C SER A 182 15.13 2.31 12.73
N ASN A 183 15.59 3.50 13.15
CA ASN A 183 14.95 4.77 12.83
C ASN A 183 14.94 5.05 11.31
N LEU A 184 16.04 4.76 10.63
CA LEU A 184 16.15 4.89 9.18
C LEU A 184 15.17 3.96 8.46
N ALA A 185 15.04 2.71 8.91
CA ALA A 185 14.07 1.77 8.35
C ALA A 185 12.62 2.26 8.52
N LEU A 186 12.27 2.79 9.71
CA LEU A 186 10.95 3.40 9.96
C LEU A 186 10.70 4.63 9.08
N ALA A 187 11.71 5.50 8.91
CA ALA A 187 11.61 6.68 8.06
C ALA A 187 11.39 6.32 6.59
N LYS A 188 12.17 5.36 6.06
CA LYS A 188 11.98 4.81 4.71
C LYS A 188 10.59 4.20 4.54
N GLY A 189 10.09 3.48 5.55
CA GLY A 189 8.72 2.95 5.57
C GLY A 189 7.65 4.04 5.46
N ARG A 190 7.79 5.14 6.20
CA ARG A 190 6.87 6.29 6.14
C ARG A 190 6.94 7.03 4.80
N GLN A 191 8.13 7.21 4.24
CA GLN A 191 8.32 7.81 2.92
C GLN A 191 7.63 6.97 1.84
N ASN A 192 7.79 5.64 1.87
CA ASN A 192 7.12 4.75 0.93
C ASN A 192 5.60 4.82 1.06
N ALA A 193 5.08 4.86 2.29
CA ALA A 193 3.65 5.04 2.54
C ALA A 193 3.12 6.39 1.99
N ALA A 194 3.88 7.48 2.15
CA ALA A 194 3.51 8.79 1.63
C ALA A 194 3.54 8.84 0.09
N VAL A 195 4.52 8.20 -0.55
CA VAL A 195 4.57 8.03 -2.01
C VAL A 195 3.34 7.26 -2.51
N LYS A 196 2.96 6.17 -1.82
CA LYS A 196 1.77 5.39 -2.13
C LYS A 196 0.49 6.22 -2.00
N ALA A 197 0.32 6.96 -0.90
CA ALA A 197 -0.84 7.81 -0.69
C ALA A 197 -0.97 8.90 -1.77
N GLU A 198 0.14 9.52 -2.18
CA GLU A 198 0.12 10.49 -3.30
C GLU A 198 -0.27 9.82 -4.61
N LYS A 199 0.22 8.61 -4.89
CA LYS A 199 -0.18 7.83 -6.08
C LYS A 199 -1.68 7.55 -6.08
N GLU A 200 -2.23 7.03 -4.98
CA GLU A 200 -3.66 6.71 -4.84
C GLU A 200 -4.55 7.96 -4.98
N ALA A 201 -4.12 9.10 -4.39
CA ALA A 201 -4.83 10.37 -4.56
C ALA A 201 -4.85 10.83 -6.02
N ASN A 202 -3.72 10.72 -6.73
CA ASN A 202 -3.65 11.06 -8.15
C ASN A 202 -4.51 10.13 -9.02
N GLU A 203 -4.60 8.83 -8.68
CA GLU A 203 -5.47 7.88 -9.39
C GLU A 203 -6.96 8.23 -9.22
N LYS A 204 -7.39 8.65 -8.03
CA LYS A 204 -8.75 9.14 -7.80
C LYS A 204 -9.05 10.39 -8.63
N LEU A 205 -8.13 11.37 -8.59
CA LEU A 205 -8.26 12.60 -9.36
C LEU A 205 -8.39 12.31 -10.85
N ALA A 206 -7.47 11.51 -11.42
CA ALA A 206 -7.49 11.14 -12.83
C ALA A 206 -8.80 10.44 -13.25
N LYS A 207 -9.36 9.60 -12.37
CA LYS A 207 -10.66 8.96 -12.61
C LYS A 207 -11.81 9.96 -12.60
N ALA A 208 -11.82 10.91 -11.66
CA ALA A 208 -12.84 11.95 -11.59
C ALA A 208 -12.77 12.90 -12.79
N GLU A 209 -11.57 13.31 -13.21
CA GLU A 209 -11.36 14.11 -14.42
C GLU A 209 -11.87 13.41 -15.69
N ALA A 210 -11.62 12.10 -15.82
CA ALA A 210 -12.13 11.31 -16.94
C ALA A 210 -13.66 11.24 -16.95
N GLU A 211 -14.29 11.06 -15.79
CA GLU A 211 -15.76 11.04 -15.69
C GLU A 211 -16.38 12.43 -15.92
N LEU A 212 -15.71 13.50 -15.48
CA LEU A 212 -16.08 14.88 -15.79
C LEU A 212 -16.03 15.11 -17.31
N GLN A 213 -14.95 14.70 -17.97
CA GLN A 213 -14.80 14.85 -19.42
C GLN A 213 -15.92 14.13 -20.19
N LYS A 214 -16.31 12.92 -19.75
CA LYS A 214 -17.46 12.19 -20.31
C LYS A 214 -18.78 12.93 -20.09
N ALA A 215 -19.02 13.45 -18.89
CA ALA A 215 -20.24 14.17 -18.57
C ALA A 215 -20.39 15.44 -19.42
N VAL A 216 -19.31 16.23 -19.53
CA VAL A 216 -19.25 17.43 -20.38
C VAL A 216 -19.48 17.08 -21.85
N PHE A 217 -18.87 16.00 -22.34
CA PHE A 217 -19.10 15.53 -23.71
C PHE A 217 -20.56 15.13 -23.95
N ASP A 218 -21.14 14.33 -23.05
CA ASP A 218 -22.52 13.87 -23.15
C ASP A 218 -23.49 15.06 -23.12
N GLN A 219 -23.28 16.03 -22.23
CA GLN A 219 -24.06 17.26 -22.18
C GLN A 219 -23.98 18.04 -23.50
N ALA A 220 -22.77 18.28 -24.01
CA ALA A 220 -22.56 19.00 -25.26
C ALA A 220 -23.14 18.28 -26.49
N ARG A 221 -23.17 16.95 -26.49
CA ARG A 221 -23.81 16.11 -27.52
C ARG A 221 -25.33 16.23 -27.45
N ILE A 222 -25.91 16.08 -26.25
CA ILE A 222 -27.36 16.16 -26.03
C ILE A 222 -27.87 17.55 -26.39
N GLU A 223 -27.15 18.61 -26.02
CA GLU A 223 -27.51 19.99 -26.36
C GLU A 223 -27.54 20.23 -27.87
N ALA A 224 -26.56 19.71 -28.62
CA ALA A 224 -26.54 19.81 -30.07
C ALA A 224 -27.73 19.07 -30.72
N ALA A 225 -28.09 17.90 -30.19
CA ALA A 225 -29.27 17.16 -30.66
C ALA A 225 -30.56 17.94 -30.38
N LEU A 226 -30.72 18.49 -29.17
CA LEU A 226 -31.88 19.32 -28.82
C LEU A 226 -32.01 20.58 -29.69
N GLN A 227 -30.91 21.26 -30.00
CA GLN A 227 -30.91 22.43 -30.89
C GLN A 227 -31.41 22.08 -32.30
N TYR A 228 -31.02 20.92 -32.82
CA TYR A 228 -31.50 20.44 -34.12
C TYR A 228 -33.00 20.10 -34.07
N MET A 229 -33.47 19.49 -32.99
CA MET A 229 -34.88 19.14 -32.82
C MET A 229 -35.78 20.38 -32.68
N ASP A 230 -35.37 21.39 -31.91
CA ASP A 230 -36.08 22.68 -31.82
C ASP A 230 -36.17 23.38 -33.19
N ALA A 231 -35.10 23.30 -33.98
CA ALA A 231 -35.10 23.82 -35.35
C ALA A 231 -36.12 23.11 -36.26
N LEU A 232 -36.24 21.79 -36.13
CA LEU A 232 -37.23 20.99 -36.87
C LEU A 232 -38.67 21.29 -36.41
N GLU A 233 -38.92 21.40 -35.10
CA GLU A 233 -40.26 21.75 -34.57
C GLU A 233 -40.73 23.13 -35.04
N THR A 234 -39.81 24.10 -35.14
CA THR A 234 -40.13 25.46 -35.61
C THR A 234 -40.30 25.58 -37.12
N GLY A 235 -39.94 24.55 -37.90
CA GLY A 235 -40.01 24.57 -39.37
C GLY A 235 -39.10 25.63 -40.01
N ASN A 236 -38.05 26.06 -39.32
CA ASN A 236 -37.17 27.13 -39.78
C ASN A 236 -35.95 26.55 -40.52
N ASP A 237 -35.99 26.56 -41.86
CA ASP A 237 -34.95 26.02 -42.74
C ASP A 237 -33.54 26.55 -42.42
N TYR A 238 -33.42 27.83 -42.04
CA TYR A 238 -32.15 28.43 -41.65
C TYR A 238 -31.61 27.80 -40.36
N LYS A 239 -32.45 27.65 -39.32
CA LYS A 239 -32.05 27.02 -38.06
C LYS A 239 -31.70 25.54 -38.26
N ILE A 240 -32.42 24.84 -39.13
CA ILE A 240 -32.14 23.42 -39.45
C ILE A 240 -30.76 23.30 -40.08
N THR A 241 -30.47 24.16 -41.07
CA THR A 241 -29.16 24.20 -41.74
C THR A 241 -28.03 24.54 -40.76
N GLN A 242 -28.26 25.52 -39.88
CA GLN A 242 -27.29 25.93 -38.86
C GLN A 242 -27.00 24.80 -37.85
N ALA A 243 -28.04 24.11 -37.38
CA ALA A 243 -27.87 23.02 -36.42
C ALA A 243 -27.18 21.80 -37.06
N ALA A 244 -27.46 21.48 -38.33
CA ALA A 244 -26.73 20.47 -39.10
C ALA A 244 -25.24 20.81 -39.20
N TYR A 245 -24.93 22.05 -39.58
CA TYR A 245 -23.54 22.54 -39.68
C TYR A 245 -22.80 22.44 -38.35
N ASN A 246 -23.43 22.79 -37.23
CA ASN A 246 -22.82 22.71 -35.90
C ASN A 246 -22.48 21.25 -35.52
N LEU A 247 -23.36 20.29 -35.84
CA LEU A 247 -23.10 18.87 -35.58
C LEU A 247 -21.96 18.34 -36.45
N ASP A 248 -21.92 18.74 -37.73
CA ASP A 248 -20.82 18.41 -38.64
C ASP A 248 -19.48 18.96 -38.15
N LYS A 249 -19.46 20.19 -37.66
CA LYS A 249 -18.26 20.79 -37.06
C LYS A 249 -17.79 20.01 -35.82
N LYS A 250 -18.71 19.53 -34.97
CA LYS A 250 -18.36 18.68 -33.82
C LYS A 250 -17.76 17.34 -34.26
N ILE A 251 -18.31 16.73 -35.31
CA ILE A 251 -17.79 15.49 -35.91
C ILE A 251 -16.38 15.71 -36.46
N GLU A 252 -16.13 16.79 -37.19
CA GLU A 252 -14.79 17.12 -37.71
C GLU A 252 -13.79 17.38 -36.58
N ASN A 253 -14.16 18.17 -35.57
CA ASN A 253 -13.30 18.39 -34.40
C ASN A 253 -12.98 17.06 -33.66
N ALA A 254 -13.93 16.14 -33.58
CA ALA A 254 -13.70 14.82 -32.98
C ALA A 254 -12.71 13.98 -33.81
N LYS A 255 -12.79 14.03 -35.14
CA LYS A 255 -11.81 13.38 -36.03
C LYS A 255 -10.42 13.99 -35.89
N GLU A 256 -10.32 15.31 -35.80
CA GLU A 256 -9.04 16.01 -35.58
C GLU A 256 -8.42 15.57 -34.24
N THR A 257 -9.23 15.52 -33.18
CA THR A 257 -8.81 15.04 -31.86
C THR A 257 -8.28 13.59 -31.93
N ILE A 258 -8.96 12.70 -32.66
CA ILE A 258 -8.50 11.32 -32.87
C ILE A 258 -7.14 11.31 -33.56
N SER A 259 -6.98 12.08 -34.65
CA SER A 259 -5.73 12.15 -35.39
C SER A 259 -4.55 12.63 -34.52
N THR A 260 -4.78 13.63 -33.66
CA THR A 260 -3.78 14.07 -32.67
C THR A 260 -3.44 12.97 -31.68
N LEU A 261 -4.45 12.32 -31.07
CA LEU A 261 -4.23 11.25 -30.09
C LEU A 261 -3.50 10.04 -30.70
N GLU A 262 -3.79 9.69 -31.96
CA GLU A 262 -3.08 8.62 -32.68
C GLU A 262 -1.60 8.95 -32.86
N SER A 263 -1.27 10.19 -33.20
CA SER A 263 0.13 10.65 -33.25
C SER A 263 0.81 10.56 -31.89
N GLU A 264 0.13 10.93 -30.81
CA GLU A 264 0.66 10.83 -29.44
C GLU A 264 0.89 9.37 -29.02
N VAL A 265 -0.03 8.45 -29.37
CA VAL A 265 0.11 7.03 -29.09
C VAL A 265 1.35 6.45 -29.76
N GLU A 266 1.66 6.82 -31.00
CA GLU A 266 2.83 6.31 -31.70
C GLU A 266 4.15 6.75 -31.03
N VAL A 267 4.20 7.99 -30.53
CA VAL A 267 5.33 8.49 -29.73
C VAL A 267 5.44 7.71 -28.41
N ALA A 268 4.34 7.58 -27.66
CA ALA A 268 4.32 6.87 -26.39
C ALA A 268 4.68 5.39 -26.52
N ARG A 269 4.27 4.74 -27.63
CA ARG A 269 4.65 3.37 -27.97
C ARG A 269 6.16 3.25 -28.17
N THR A 270 6.74 4.18 -28.92
CA THR A 270 8.19 4.23 -29.16
C THR A 270 8.96 4.39 -27.85
N ASP A 271 8.51 5.29 -26.97
CA ASP A 271 9.12 5.50 -25.65
C ASP A 271 9.04 4.26 -24.76
N ARG A 272 7.88 3.58 -24.74
CA ARG A 272 7.71 2.30 -24.02
C ARG A 272 8.67 1.24 -24.55
N ASP A 273 8.74 1.06 -25.86
CA ASP A 273 9.57 0.03 -26.48
C ASP A 273 11.06 0.29 -26.22
N ASN A 274 11.49 1.56 -26.25
CA ASN A 274 12.84 1.96 -25.87
C ASN A 274 13.13 1.69 -24.38
N ALA A 275 12.19 1.98 -23.48
CA ALA A 275 12.34 1.71 -22.05
C ALA A 275 12.39 0.20 -21.74
N LEU A 276 11.57 -0.60 -22.44
CA LEU A 276 11.60 -2.06 -22.34
C LEU A 276 12.95 -2.62 -22.79
N LEU A 277 13.48 -2.13 -23.92
CA LEU A 277 14.80 -2.53 -24.40
C LEU A 277 15.91 -2.17 -23.41
N ALA A 278 15.84 -1.00 -22.78
CA ALA A 278 16.78 -0.59 -21.75
C ALA A 278 16.73 -1.51 -20.52
N LEU A 279 15.52 -1.87 -20.06
CA LEU A 279 15.32 -2.84 -18.99
C LEU A 279 15.91 -4.21 -19.35
N GLU A 280 15.57 -4.77 -20.50
CA GLU A 280 16.10 -6.07 -20.95
C GLU A 280 17.63 -6.09 -21.02
N ASN A 281 18.24 -4.98 -21.43
CA ASN A 281 19.69 -4.83 -21.46
C ASN A 281 20.28 -4.76 -20.04
N ALA A 282 19.63 -4.08 -19.11
CA ALA A 282 20.04 -4.04 -17.70
C ALA A 282 19.94 -5.42 -17.04
N GLU A 283 18.87 -6.16 -17.31
CA GLU A 283 18.66 -7.54 -16.83
C GLU A 283 19.71 -8.52 -17.33
N LYS A 284 20.06 -8.43 -18.62
CA LYS A 284 21.15 -9.24 -19.20
C LYS A 284 22.47 -8.98 -18.49
N ARG A 285 22.78 -7.71 -18.16
CA ARG A 285 24.00 -7.35 -17.41
C ARG A 285 23.94 -7.88 -15.99
N ALA A 286 22.83 -7.67 -15.29
CA ALA A 286 22.65 -8.13 -13.92
C ALA A 286 22.74 -9.66 -13.82
N ALA A 287 22.16 -10.41 -14.77
CA ALA A 287 22.28 -11.86 -14.82
C ALA A 287 23.75 -12.34 -14.93
N VAL A 288 24.59 -11.61 -15.67
CA VAL A 288 26.03 -11.90 -15.76
C VAL A 288 26.73 -11.61 -14.43
N GLU A 289 26.46 -10.48 -13.79
CA GLU A 289 27.09 -10.09 -12.52
C GLU A 289 26.66 -10.99 -11.35
N TYR A 290 25.37 -11.30 -11.23
CA TYR A 290 24.84 -12.23 -10.23
C TYR A 290 25.46 -13.62 -10.35
N LYS A 291 25.67 -14.10 -11.58
CA LYS A 291 26.30 -15.39 -11.82
C LYS A 291 27.73 -15.47 -11.28
N LYS A 292 28.48 -14.35 -11.25
CA LYS A 292 29.85 -14.31 -10.69
C LYS A 292 29.90 -14.62 -9.20
N VAL A 293 28.81 -14.32 -8.49
CA VAL A 293 28.67 -14.55 -7.05
C VAL A 293 27.74 -15.73 -6.71
N GLY A 294 27.40 -16.57 -7.69
CA GLY A 294 26.59 -17.79 -7.48
C GLY A 294 25.08 -17.54 -7.39
N LEU A 295 24.60 -16.36 -7.80
CA LEU A 295 23.19 -15.98 -7.79
C LEU A 295 22.56 -16.09 -9.19
N THR A 296 21.24 -16.23 -9.27
CA THR A 296 20.49 -16.20 -10.54
C THR A 296 19.47 -15.06 -10.54
N TYR A 297 19.33 -14.40 -11.69
CA TYR A 297 18.35 -13.35 -11.89
C TYR A 297 16.97 -13.93 -12.27
N SER A 298 15.88 -13.39 -11.70
CA SER A 298 14.51 -13.66 -12.16
C SER A 298 13.66 -12.39 -12.16
N ARG A 299 13.03 -12.08 -13.31
CA ARG A 299 12.13 -10.93 -13.47
C ARG A 299 10.83 -11.05 -12.66
N SER A 300 10.33 -12.28 -12.43
CA SER A 300 9.09 -12.55 -11.69
C SER A 300 9.04 -11.89 -10.31
N ILE A 301 10.21 -11.58 -9.76
CA ILE A 301 10.35 -11.00 -8.44
C ILE A 301 10.19 -9.46 -8.45
N LEU A 302 10.46 -8.79 -9.58
CA LEU A 302 10.10 -7.38 -9.78
C LEU A 302 8.58 -7.21 -9.87
N GLU A 303 7.91 -8.16 -10.51
CA GLU A 303 6.45 -8.20 -10.66
C GLU A 303 5.75 -8.47 -9.31
N GLU A 304 6.32 -9.35 -8.46
CA GLU A 304 5.84 -9.59 -7.09
C GLU A 304 6.09 -8.42 -6.13
N ALA A 305 7.20 -7.68 -6.28
CA ALA A 305 7.49 -6.47 -5.50
C ALA A 305 6.54 -5.30 -5.86
N ASP A 306 6.24 -5.10 -7.15
CA ASP A 306 5.24 -4.13 -7.62
C ASP A 306 3.82 -4.52 -7.16
N ALA A 307 3.48 -5.82 -7.19
CA ALA A 307 2.22 -6.33 -6.64
C ALA A 307 2.11 -6.14 -5.11
N LYS A 308 3.20 -6.28 -4.35
CA LYS A 308 3.21 -6.06 -2.89
C LYS A 308 3.14 -4.58 -2.50
N VAL A 309 3.80 -3.67 -3.22
CA VAL A 309 3.65 -2.22 -3.01
C VAL A 309 2.19 -1.77 -3.29
N ASN A 310 1.55 -2.38 -4.29
CA ASN A 310 0.17 -2.07 -4.67
C ASN A 310 -0.91 -2.88 -3.91
N ALA A 311 -0.57 -3.83 -3.02
CA ALA A 311 -1.58 -4.68 -2.35
C ALA A 311 -1.39 -4.94 -0.84
N VAL A 312 -0.41 -4.33 -0.16
CA VAL A 312 -0.33 -4.44 1.30
C VAL A 312 -0.85 -3.16 1.96
N GLU A 313 -2.02 -3.27 2.58
CA GLU A 313 -2.48 -2.37 3.63
C GLU A 313 -1.77 -2.77 4.93
N THR A 314 -1.04 -1.83 5.54
CA THR A 314 -0.65 -1.98 6.95
C THR A 314 -1.89 -1.86 7.81
N GLY A 315 -2.00 -2.68 8.86
CA GLY A 315 -3.15 -2.62 9.76
C GLY A 315 -3.78 -3.98 10.05
N TRP A 316 -4.98 -3.94 10.63
CA TRP A 316 -5.73 -5.11 11.02
C TRP A 316 -6.25 -5.88 9.81
N LYS A 317 -6.05 -7.20 9.82
CA LYS A 317 -6.60 -8.10 8.82
C LYS A 317 -7.23 -9.32 9.49
N ASN A 318 -8.46 -9.63 9.10
CA ASN A 318 -9.13 -10.84 9.55
C ASN A 318 -8.77 -12.01 8.64
N THR A 319 -8.51 -13.17 9.22
CA THR A 319 -8.17 -14.41 8.52
C THR A 319 -8.96 -15.58 9.12
N ASP A 320 -8.99 -16.72 8.42
CA ASP A 320 -9.64 -17.94 8.91
C ASP A 320 -9.07 -18.45 10.25
N LYS A 321 -7.86 -17.99 10.62
CA LYS A 321 -7.16 -18.37 11.86
C LYS A 321 -7.30 -17.32 12.96
N GLY A 322 -7.94 -16.18 12.69
CA GLY A 322 -8.07 -15.05 13.61
C GLY A 322 -7.47 -13.75 13.06
N TRP A 323 -7.51 -12.70 13.88
CA TRP A 323 -7.01 -11.38 13.53
C TRP A 323 -5.48 -11.36 13.52
N ILE A 324 -4.90 -10.74 12.49
CA ILE A 324 -3.48 -10.44 12.39
C ILE A 324 -3.30 -8.93 12.26
N TYR A 325 -2.12 -8.42 12.58
CA TYR A 325 -1.78 -7.02 12.35
C TYR A 325 -0.55 -6.91 11.47
N ILE A 326 -0.70 -6.32 10.28
CA ILE A 326 0.37 -6.14 9.31
C ILE A 326 1.20 -4.91 9.69
N VAL A 327 2.46 -5.12 10.09
CA VAL A 327 3.36 -4.10 10.62
C VAL A 327 4.26 -3.46 9.57
N THR A 328 4.42 -4.09 8.41
CA THR A 328 5.19 -3.52 7.30
C THR A 328 4.42 -3.59 5.98
N PRO A 329 4.68 -2.68 5.02
CA PRO A 329 4.19 -2.79 3.65
C PRO A 329 4.63 -4.06 2.90
N LYS A 330 5.45 -4.93 3.51
CA LYS A 330 5.88 -6.24 2.96
C LYS A 330 4.92 -7.37 3.33
N GLY A 331 3.96 -7.10 4.22
CA GLY A 331 3.04 -8.10 4.75
C GLY A 331 3.53 -8.77 6.03
N ASP A 332 4.57 -8.24 6.68
CA ASP A 332 5.06 -8.78 7.94
C ASP A 332 3.98 -8.64 9.01
N LYS A 333 3.76 -9.71 9.78
CA LYS A 333 2.76 -9.73 10.85
C LYS A 333 3.43 -9.37 12.17
N ALA A 334 2.70 -8.66 13.03
CA ALA A 334 3.09 -8.49 14.42
C ALA A 334 3.23 -9.87 15.08
N THR A 335 4.29 -10.05 15.86
CA THR A 335 4.49 -11.18 16.78
C THR A 335 4.88 -10.61 18.15
N GLY A 336 4.48 -11.29 19.23
CA GLY A 336 4.65 -10.76 20.58
C GLY A 336 3.80 -9.52 20.86
N TRP A 337 4.26 -8.68 21.79
CA TRP A 337 3.56 -7.46 22.21
C TRP A 337 3.66 -6.34 21.16
N LYS A 338 2.52 -5.72 20.86
CA LYS A 338 2.43 -4.57 19.96
C LYS A 338 1.42 -3.54 20.46
N LEU A 339 1.86 -2.29 20.51
CA LEU A 339 1.00 -1.13 20.73
C LEU A 339 0.36 -0.72 19.38
N VAL A 340 -0.97 -0.73 19.32
CA VAL A 340 -1.78 -0.33 18.16
C VAL A 340 -2.88 0.62 18.66
N ASP A 341 -2.97 1.82 18.06
CA ASP A 341 -4.01 2.82 18.36
C ASP A 341 -4.20 3.13 19.86
N GLY A 342 -3.11 3.07 20.64
CA GLY A 342 -3.11 3.37 22.08
C GLY A 342 -3.41 2.18 23.00
N ALA A 343 -3.68 0.98 22.46
CA ALA A 343 -3.88 -0.24 23.22
C ALA A 343 -2.80 -1.31 22.91
N TRP A 344 -2.39 -2.08 23.92
CA TRP A 344 -1.46 -3.19 23.75
C TRP A 344 -2.19 -4.47 23.35
N TYR A 345 -1.63 -5.18 22.37
CA TYR A 345 -2.10 -6.47 21.89
C TYR A 345 -0.95 -7.47 21.91
N TYR A 346 -1.26 -8.76 21.99
CA TYR A 346 -0.27 -9.83 21.91
C TYR A 346 -0.57 -10.76 20.74
N PHE A 347 0.45 -11.07 19.95
CA PHE A 347 0.36 -11.95 18.78
C PHE A 347 1.23 -13.19 18.99
N ASN A 348 0.74 -14.37 18.62
CA ASN A 348 1.54 -15.60 18.69
C ASN A 348 2.63 -15.64 17.61
N ALA A 349 3.43 -16.71 17.56
CA ALA A 349 4.51 -16.88 16.60
C ALA A 349 4.02 -16.86 15.13
N GLU A 350 2.78 -17.26 14.87
CA GLU A 350 2.14 -17.25 13.56
C GLU A 350 1.55 -15.88 13.17
N GLY A 351 1.60 -14.92 14.10
CA GLY A 351 1.10 -13.54 13.98
C GLY A 351 -0.39 -13.37 14.23
N VAL A 352 -1.03 -14.35 14.88
CA VAL A 352 -2.45 -14.32 15.25
C VAL A 352 -2.60 -13.68 16.63
N MET A 353 -3.47 -12.67 16.70
CA MET A 353 -3.82 -11.94 17.92
C MET A 353 -4.45 -12.89 18.95
N GLN A 354 -3.93 -12.85 20.16
CA GLN A 354 -4.43 -13.63 21.29
C GLN A 354 -5.50 -12.85 22.07
N LYS A 355 -6.26 -13.57 22.90
CA LYS A 355 -7.28 -13.02 23.80
C LYS A 355 -7.19 -13.74 25.15
N TRP A 356 -7.79 -13.15 26.18
CA TRP A 356 -7.88 -13.72 27.53
C TRP A 356 -6.52 -13.85 28.20
N TRP A 357 -6.36 -14.84 29.08
CA TRP A 357 -5.12 -15.11 29.78
C TRP A 357 -4.03 -15.58 28.81
N ILE A 358 -2.95 -14.83 28.78
CA ILE A 358 -1.72 -15.21 28.06
C ILE A 358 -0.57 -15.23 29.04
N LYS A 359 0.34 -16.19 28.84
CA LYS A 359 1.59 -16.29 29.59
C LYS A 359 2.74 -15.94 28.67
N ASP A 360 3.45 -14.87 29.00
CA ASP A 360 4.66 -14.45 28.29
C ASP A 360 5.85 -14.56 29.25
N GLY A 361 6.78 -15.46 28.92
CA GLY A 361 7.80 -15.94 29.84
C GLY A 361 7.20 -16.52 31.13
N ASN A 362 7.50 -15.89 32.26
CA ASN A 362 6.99 -16.29 33.58
C ASN A 362 5.83 -15.43 34.08
N THR A 363 5.36 -14.47 33.29
CA THR A 363 4.35 -13.48 33.70
C THR A 363 3.04 -13.71 32.98
N TRP A 364 1.93 -13.59 33.72
CA TRP A 364 0.59 -13.66 33.15
C TRP A 364 0.05 -12.27 32.84
N TYR A 365 -0.70 -12.17 31.75
CA TYR A 365 -1.39 -10.97 31.31
C TYR A 365 -2.79 -11.34 30.85
N TYR A 366 -3.69 -10.37 30.81
CA TYR A 366 -5.05 -10.57 30.34
C TYR A 366 -5.41 -9.61 29.22
N LEU A 367 -5.96 -10.16 28.14
CA LEU A 367 -6.48 -9.43 26.98
C LEU A 367 -8.01 -9.56 26.94
N ASN A 368 -8.74 -8.48 26.64
CA ASN A 368 -10.20 -8.53 26.57
C ASN A 368 -10.70 -9.26 25.29
N GLY A 369 -12.03 -9.30 25.12
CA GLY A 369 -12.67 -9.91 23.94
C GLY A 369 -12.28 -9.28 22.60
N SER A 370 -11.73 -8.07 22.59
CA SER A 370 -11.17 -7.37 21.42
C SER A 370 -9.66 -7.57 21.28
N GLY A 371 -8.99 -8.21 22.25
CA GLY A 371 -7.55 -8.45 22.26
C GLY A 371 -6.72 -7.38 22.98
N GLU A 372 -7.36 -6.35 23.56
CA GLU A 372 -6.68 -5.26 24.24
C GLU A 372 -6.25 -5.67 25.65
N MET A 373 -5.00 -5.40 25.99
CA MET A 373 -4.43 -5.65 27.31
C MET A 373 -5.15 -4.86 28.39
N GLN A 374 -5.57 -5.57 29.43
CA GLN A 374 -6.20 -4.99 30.60
C GLN A 374 -5.17 -4.64 31.67
N THR A 375 -5.52 -3.64 32.49
CA THR A 375 -4.75 -3.22 33.67
C THR A 375 -5.73 -3.01 34.83
N GLY A 376 -5.22 -3.05 36.06
CA GLY A 376 -6.03 -2.91 37.28
C GLY A 376 -6.77 -4.18 37.69
N TRP A 377 -7.89 -4.01 38.39
CA TRP A 377 -8.70 -5.11 38.91
C TRP A 377 -9.45 -5.83 37.78
N LEU A 378 -9.32 -7.16 37.75
CA LEU A 378 -10.00 -8.03 36.79
C LEU A 378 -10.78 -9.11 37.54
N GLN A 379 -12.04 -9.33 37.16
CA GLN A 379 -12.83 -10.46 37.64
C GLN A 379 -12.97 -11.52 36.54
N ASP A 380 -12.55 -12.74 36.82
CA ASP A 380 -12.67 -13.87 35.89
C ASP A 380 -13.02 -15.15 36.66
N GLY A 381 -14.01 -15.91 36.17
CA GLY A 381 -14.45 -17.16 36.81
C GLY A 381 -14.89 -17.03 38.28
N GLY A 382 -15.38 -15.85 38.70
CA GLY A 382 -15.78 -15.57 40.09
C GLY A 382 -14.62 -15.25 41.03
N LYS A 383 -13.39 -15.15 40.52
CA LYS A 383 -12.18 -14.75 41.26
C LYS A 383 -11.73 -13.37 40.81
N TRP A 384 -11.07 -12.64 41.72
CA TRP A 384 -10.46 -11.34 41.42
C TRP A 384 -8.96 -11.48 41.23
N TYR A 385 -8.41 -10.71 40.30
CA TYR A 385 -7.00 -10.64 39.94
C TYR A 385 -6.60 -9.17 39.85
N PHE A 386 -5.30 -8.89 40.01
CA PHE A 386 -4.77 -7.55 39.83
C PHE A 386 -3.65 -7.53 38.80
N LEU A 387 -3.86 -6.73 37.74
CA LEU A 387 -2.91 -6.48 36.66
C LEU A 387 -2.24 -5.12 36.90
N GLU A 388 -0.92 -5.05 36.83
CA GLU A 388 -0.17 -3.80 36.96
C GLU A 388 -0.40 -2.88 35.76
N ASN A 389 0.10 -1.64 35.81
CA ASN A 389 0.01 -0.71 34.67
C ASN A 389 0.73 -1.23 33.42
N THR A 390 1.68 -2.16 33.59
CA THR A 390 2.36 -2.88 32.51
C THR A 390 1.56 -4.09 32.01
N GLY A 391 0.39 -4.37 32.60
CA GLY A 391 -0.45 -5.54 32.34
C GLY A 391 -0.04 -6.80 33.09
N ALA A 392 1.11 -6.81 33.77
CA ALA A 392 1.61 -7.98 34.49
C ALA A 392 0.69 -8.35 35.68
N MET A 393 0.29 -9.61 35.77
CA MET A 393 -0.51 -10.12 36.88
C MET A 393 0.35 -10.31 38.12
N LYS A 394 -0.12 -9.80 39.25
CA LYS A 394 0.50 -10.07 40.56
C LYS A 394 0.21 -11.52 41.00
N THR A 395 1.23 -12.18 41.55
CA THR A 395 1.10 -13.51 42.18
C THR A 395 1.90 -13.59 43.47
N SER A 396 1.45 -14.40 44.42
CA SER A 396 2.13 -14.71 45.69
C SER A 396 2.70 -13.50 46.43
N GLN A 397 1.92 -12.42 46.54
CA GLN A 397 2.42 -11.20 47.17
C GLN A 397 1.32 -10.33 47.77
N TRP A 398 1.73 -9.54 48.76
CA TRP A 398 0.99 -8.40 49.27
C TRP A 398 1.25 -7.17 48.40
N PHE A 399 0.20 -6.38 48.12
CA PHE A 399 0.31 -5.12 47.39
C PHE A 399 -0.74 -4.12 47.85
N GLN A 400 -0.49 -2.83 47.57
CA GLN A 400 -1.37 -1.75 47.99
C GLN A 400 -2.08 -1.09 46.80
N VAL A 401 -3.38 -0.82 46.95
CA VAL A 401 -4.19 -0.04 45.99
C VAL A 401 -4.99 0.99 46.78
N LYS A 402 -4.73 2.29 46.55
CA LYS A 402 -5.41 3.42 47.22
C LYS A 402 -5.51 3.23 48.75
N ASP A 403 -4.34 3.09 49.38
CA ASP A 403 -4.13 2.94 50.82
C ASP A 403 -4.61 1.62 51.46
N LYS A 404 -5.21 0.72 50.69
CA LYS A 404 -5.64 -0.60 51.17
C LYS A 404 -4.69 -1.71 50.72
N TRP A 405 -4.42 -2.65 51.62
CA TRP A 405 -3.56 -3.81 51.34
C TRP A 405 -4.39 -5.01 50.90
N TYR A 406 -3.89 -5.71 49.90
CA TYR A 406 -4.48 -6.90 49.30
C TYR A 406 -3.42 -7.97 49.15
N HIS A 407 -3.84 -9.23 49.17
CA HIS A 407 -2.98 -10.37 48.90
C HIS A 407 -3.55 -11.21 47.76
N VAL A 408 -2.68 -11.69 46.86
CA VAL A 408 -3.00 -12.67 45.82
C VAL A 408 -2.19 -13.92 45.99
N ASP A 409 -2.83 -15.08 45.83
CA ASP A 409 -2.18 -16.38 45.95
C ASP A 409 -1.25 -16.71 44.77
N ALA A 410 -0.68 -17.92 44.75
CA ALA A 410 0.22 -18.36 43.68
C ALA A 410 -0.44 -18.48 42.30
N SER A 411 -1.77 -18.58 42.24
CA SER A 411 -2.55 -18.51 41.01
C SER A 411 -2.89 -17.08 40.58
N GLY A 412 -2.57 -16.08 41.41
CA GLY A 412 -2.93 -14.68 41.23
C GLY A 412 -4.33 -14.33 41.72
N ALA A 413 -5.06 -15.30 42.30
CA ALA A 413 -6.40 -15.07 42.80
C ALA A 413 -6.34 -14.30 44.13
N LEU A 414 -7.19 -13.28 44.25
CA LEU A 414 -7.33 -12.48 45.46
C LEU A 414 -7.78 -13.35 46.64
N SER A 415 -7.02 -13.29 47.71
CA SER A 415 -7.38 -13.89 48.99
C SER A 415 -8.55 -13.11 49.60
N VAL A 416 -9.68 -13.78 49.85
CA VAL A 416 -10.88 -13.18 50.46
C VAL A 416 -11.36 -14.05 51.62
N ASN A 417 -11.89 -13.43 52.69
CA ASN A 417 -12.43 -14.10 53.87
C ASN A 417 -11.49 -15.18 54.45
N THR A 418 -10.20 -14.87 54.56
CA THR A 418 -9.18 -15.82 55.00
C THR A 418 -8.07 -15.13 55.77
N THR A 419 -7.11 -15.91 56.27
CA THR A 419 -5.89 -15.43 56.92
C THR A 419 -4.68 -15.83 56.08
N VAL A 420 -3.80 -14.86 55.78
CA VAL A 420 -2.56 -15.05 55.04
C VAL A 420 -1.40 -14.53 55.89
N ASP A 421 -0.42 -15.38 56.18
CA ASP A 421 0.76 -15.03 57.00
C ASP A 421 0.43 -14.37 58.36
N GLY A 422 -0.71 -14.73 58.95
CA GLY A 422 -1.18 -14.16 60.22
C GLY A 422 -2.03 -12.89 60.11
N TYR A 423 -2.28 -12.38 58.90
CA TYR A 423 -3.12 -11.20 58.62
C TYR A 423 -4.47 -11.62 58.02
N THR A 424 -5.56 -11.08 58.54
CA THR A 424 -6.92 -11.39 58.06
C THR A 424 -7.35 -10.45 56.95
N VAL A 425 -7.92 -11.00 55.87
CA VAL A 425 -8.50 -10.25 54.75
C VAL A 425 -10.02 -10.46 54.69
N ASN A 426 -10.77 -9.39 54.47
CA ASN A 426 -12.24 -9.40 54.45
C ASN A 426 -12.83 -9.94 53.12
N GLY A 427 -14.15 -9.82 52.94
CA GLY A 427 -14.84 -10.29 51.73
C GLY A 427 -14.47 -9.55 50.44
N ASN A 428 -13.89 -8.36 50.55
CA ASN A 428 -13.33 -7.59 49.44
C ASN A 428 -11.82 -7.83 49.26
N GLY A 429 -11.22 -8.70 50.08
CA GLY A 429 -9.78 -9.00 50.06
C GLY A 429 -8.90 -7.95 50.71
N GLU A 430 -9.50 -6.99 51.43
CA GLU A 430 -8.79 -5.92 52.11
C GLU A 430 -8.27 -6.42 53.46
N TRP A 431 -6.99 -6.15 53.77
CA TRP A 431 -6.44 -6.39 55.10
C TRP A 431 -7.19 -5.55 56.15
N VAL A 432 -7.62 -6.20 57.23
CA VAL A 432 -8.37 -5.61 58.35
C VAL A 432 -7.66 -5.75 59.68
#